data_AF-A0A0D3BG89-F1
#
_entry.id   AF-A0A0D3BG89-F1
#
_cell.length_a   1.000
_cell.length_b   1.000
_cell.length_c   1.000
_cell.angle_alpha   90.00
_cell.angle_beta   90.00
_cell.angle_gamma   90.00
#
_symmetry.space_group_name_H-M   'P 1'
#
loop_
_entity.id
_entity.type
_entity.pdbx_description
1 polymer ?
#
loop_
_entity_poly.entity_id
_entity_poly.type
_entity_poly.pdbx_seq_one_letter_code
_entity_poly.pdbx_strand_id
1 'polypeptide(L)'
;MLHLWSALPPVQINNSGQFREFFLKCVNADNTRAICYAGLHAATSIGLEESIEILEPNVPRHGLSTLDVVIFNVCIGRDKEASQVFHLLAAHHGDLRSEDIFDMGDSIQWLLKTFNVPFFNTYGSSFQFPVDEVIMPPKCFYDHDYTVGVEGSCKNYKLYWICCNVCYML
;
A
#
# COMPACT_ATOMS: atom_id res chain seq x y z
N MET A 1 -21.67 -16.13 -1.23
CA MET A 1 -21.75 -14.70 -1.58
C MET A 1 -20.39 -13.99 -1.43
N LEU A 2 -19.25 -14.71 -1.55
CA LEU A 2 -17.88 -14.20 -1.32
C LEU A 2 -17.03 -14.07 -2.61
N HIS A 3 -17.56 -14.47 -3.76
CA HIS A 3 -16.81 -14.53 -5.03
C HIS A 3 -17.09 -13.37 -6.01
N LEU A 4 -17.91 -12.38 -5.63
CA LEU A 4 -18.25 -11.26 -6.52
C LEU A 4 -17.24 -10.11 -6.48
N TRP A 5 -16.42 -9.99 -5.43
CA TRP A 5 -15.56 -8.81 -5.20
C TRP A 5 -14.15 -8.92 -5.77
N SER A 6 -13.69 -10.11 -6.14
CA SER A 6 -12.49 -10.28 -6.97
C SER A 6 -12.74 -9.94 -8.44
N ALA A 7 -14.00 -9.65 -8.81
CA ALA A 7 -14.42 -9.41 -10.19
C ALA A 7 -14.99 -8.01 -10.44
N LEU A 8 -15.07 -7.15 -9.42
CA LEU A 8 -15.46 -5.74 -9.63
C LEU A 8 -14.20 -4.97 -10.00
N PRO A 9 -14.03 -4.56 -11.27
CA PRO A 9 -12.85 -3.82 -11.65
C PRO A 9 -12.88 -2.47 -10.90
N PRO A 10 -11.78 -2.04 -10.27
CA PRO A 10 -11.69 -0.78 -9.52
C PRO A 10 -12.29 0.45 -10.23
N VAL A 11 -12.25 0.50 -11.56
CA VAL A 11 -12.94 1.55 -12.35
C VAL A 11 -14.46 1.64 -12.11
N GLN A 12 -15.11 0.54 -11.76
CA GLN A 12 -16.56 0.46 -11.56
C GLN A 12 -17.01 0.95 -10.17
N ILE A 13 -16.08 1.24 -9.26
CA ILE A 13 -16.35 1.86 -7.96
C ILE A 13 -15.95 3.35 -7.91
N ASN A 14 -15.41 3.90 -9.01
CA ASN A 14 -15.12 5.33 -9.15
C ASN A 14 -16.42 6.17 -9.12
N ASN A 15 -16.29 7.50 -9.06
CA ASN A 15 -17.44 8.42 -8.94
C ASN A 15 -18.53 8.23 -10.01
N SER A 16 -18.18 7.74 -11.20
CA SER A 16 -19.09 7.44 -12.32
C SER A 16 -19.34 5.94 -12.53
N GLY A 17 -18.82 5.08 -11.64
CA GLY A 17 -18.88 3.63 -11.77
C GLY A 17 -20.25 3.06 -11.41
N GLN A 18 -20.68 2.01 -12.13
CA GLN A 18 -22.02 1.43 -11.97
C GLN A 18 -22.28 0.81 -10.59
N PHE A 19 -21.22 0.51 -9.83
CA PHE A 19 -21.30 -0.09 -8.50
C PHE A 19 -21.00 0.90 -7.36
N ARG A 20 -20.86 2.20 -7.65
CA ARG A 20 -20.50 3.21 -6.65
C ARG A 20 -21.45 3.23 -5.46
N GLU A 21 -22.76 3.23 -5.69
CA GLU A 21 -23.75 3.31 -4.60
C GLU A 21 -23.69 2.07 -3.69
N PHE A 22 -23.55 0.89 -4.28
CA PHE A 22 -23.39 -0.36 -3.54
C PHE A 22 -22.08 -0.39 -2.75
N PHE A 23 -20.98 0.07 -3.36
CA PHE A 23 -19.69 0.21 -2.70
C PHE A 23 -19.78 1.11 -1.46
N LEU A 24 -20.41 2.29 -1.57
CA LEU A 24 -20.61 3.20 -0.43
C LEU A 24 -21.45 2.55 0.69
N LYS A 25 -22.47 1.76 0.34
CA LYS A 25 -23.24 0.98 1.32
C LYS A 25 -22.36 -0.03 2.07
N CYS A 26 -21.39 -0.65 1.40
CA CYS A 26 -20.44 -1.55 2.05
C CYS A 26 -19.45 -0.81 2.96
N VAL A 27 -18.96 0.37 2.54
CA VAL A 27 -18.11 1.22 3.39
C VAL A 27 -18.85 1.62 4.66
N ASN A 28 -20.10 2.10 4.54
CA ASN A 28 -20.94 2.49 5.67
C ASN A 28 -21.35 1.31 6.58
N ALA A 29 -21.17 0.07 6.12
CA ALA A 29 -21.42 -1.14 6.89
C ALA A 29 -20.12 -1.71 7.50
N ASP A 30 -19.06 -0.91 7.60
CA ASP A 30 -17.75 -1.27 8.13
C ASP A 30 -17.11 -2.50 7.45
N ASN A 31 -17.38 -2.68 6.16
CA ASN A 31 -16.74 -3.73 5.38
C ASN A 31 -15.25 -3.38 5.19
N THR A 32 -14.37 -4.13 5.85
CA THR A 32 -12.91 -3.89 5.85
C THR A 32 -12.32 -3.82 4.45
N ARG A 33 -12.76 -4.69 3.54
CA ARG A 33 -12.27 -4.70 2.15
C ARG A 33 -12.75 -3.48 1.38
N ALA A 34 -14.00 -3.06 1.56
CA ALA A 34 -14.53 -1.85 0.93
C ALA A 34 -13.79 -0.60 1.44
N ILE A 35 -13.53 -0.53 2.76
CA ILE A 35 -12.73 0.55 3.36
C ILE A 35 -11.30 0.56 2.80
N CYS A 36 -10.67 -0.60 2.67
CA CYS A 36 -9.35 -0.71 2.04
C CYS A 36 -9.31 -0.11 0.63
N TYR A 37 -10.31 -0.45 -0.19
CA TYR A 37 -10.39 0.08 -1.56
C TYR A 37 -10.76 1.57 -1.57
N ALA A 38 -11.53 2.05 -0.58
CA ALA A 38 -11.85 3.45 -0.43
C ALA A 38 -10.60 4.27 -0.12
N GLY A 39 -9.73 3.77 0.77
CA GLY A 39 -8.42 4.37 1.05
C GLY A 39 -7.55 4.44 -0.20
N LEU A 40 -7.32 3.30 -0.85
CA LEU A 40 -6.54 3.26 -2.11
C LEU A 40 -7.08 4.21 -3.18
N HIS A 41 -8.40 4.31 -3.35
CA HIS A 41 -9.00 5.28 -4.26
C HIS A 41 -8.76 6.73 -3.80
N ALA A 42 -8.88 7.02 -2.50
CA ALA A 42 -8.61 8.34 -1.94
C ALA A 42 -7.15 8.77 -2.16
N ALA A 43 -6.18 7.86 -2.04
CA ALA A 43 -4.78 8.13 -2.34
C ALA A 43 -4.57 8.67 -3.77
N THR A 44 -5.38 8.21 -4.73
CA THR A 44 -5.30 8.61 -6.15
C THR A 44 -6.12 9.85 -6.52
N SER A 45 -7.05 10.30 -5.66
CA SER A 45 -8.06 11.30 -6.02
C SER A 45 -8.18 12.48 -5.05
N ILE A 46 -7.72 12.31 -3.80
CA ILE A 46 -7.79 13.31 -2.72
C ILE A 46 -6.39 13.58 -2.18
N GLY A 47 -5.67 12.54 -1.77
CA GLY A 47 -4.34 12.64 -1.16
C GLY A 47 -4.07 11.52 -0.16
N LEU A 48 -2.81 11.41 0.28
CA LEU A 48 -2.38 10.35 1.19
C LEU A 48 -2.85 10.55 2.62
N GLU A 49 -3.01 11.80 3.07
CA GLU A 49 -3.52 12.13 4.39
C GLU A 49 -4.93 11.59 4.59
N GLU A 50 -5.88 11.96 3.72
CA GLU A 50 -7.25 11.43 3.75
C GLU A 50 -7.28 9.90 3.59
N SER A 51 -6.39 9.37 2.74
CA SER A 51 -6.30 7.92 2.56
C SER A 51 -5.89 7.20 3.85
N ILE A 52 -4.92 7.74 4.59
CA ILE A 52 -4.48 7.18 5.87
C ILE A 52 -5.63 7.21 6.88
N GLU A 53 -6.35 8.33 7.00
CA GLU A 53 -7.49 8.47 7.91
C GLU A 53 -8.60 7.44 7.63
N ILE A 54 -8.90 7.18 6.35
CA ILE A 54 -9.89 6.16 5.94
C ILE A 54 -9.43 4.75 6.35
N LEU A 55 -8.13 4.48 6.25
CA LEU A 55 -7.57 3.14 6.47
C LEU A 55 -7.22 2.84 7.93
N GLU A 56 -6.98 3.86 8.75
CA GLU A 56 -6.55 3.73 10.14
C GLU A 56 -7.47 2.81 10.98
N PRO A 57 -8.81 2.88 10.87
CA PRO A 57 -9.70 1.96 11.59
C PRO A 57 -9.52 0.48 11.25
N ASN A 58 -8.89 0.16 10.11
CA ASN A 58 -8.57 -1.20 9.71
C ASN A 58 -7.23 -1.71 10.26
N VAL A 59 -6.39 -0.85 10.85
CA VAL A 59 -5.07 -1.20 11.36
C VAL A 59 -5.16 -1.72 12.80
N PRO A 60 -4.52 -2.87 13.16
CA PRO A 60 -3.83 -3.83 12.30
C PRO A 60 -4.73 -4.99 11.87
N ARG A 61 -6.06 -4.87 11.95
CA ARG A 61 -6.99 -5.98 11.71
C ARG A 61 -6.95 -6.51 10.26
N HIS A 62 -6.69 -5.65 9.28
CA HIS A 62 -6.66 -6.01 7.86
C HIS A 62 -5.27 -5.79 7.27
N GLY A 63 -4.64 -6.86 6.76
CA GLY A 63 -3.24 -6.84 6.31
C GLY A 63 -2.97 -5.85 5.18
N LEU A 64 -3.80 -5.86 4.14
CA LEU A 64 -3.62 -4.95 2.99
C LEU A 64 -3.75 -3.48 3.41
N SER A 65 -4.76 -3.14 4.22
CA SER A 65 -4.90 -1.76 4.76
C SER A 65 -3.75 -1.36 5.67
N THR A 66 -3.21 -2.31 6.43
CA THR A 66 -2.05 -2.06 7.28
C THR A 66 -0.82 -1.76 6.43
N LEU A 67 -0.59 -2.53 5.37
CA LEU A 67 0.49 -2.27 4.42
C LEU A 67 0.27 -0.97 3.63
N ASP A 68 -0.96 -0.63 3.23
CA ASP A 68 -1.30 0.65 2.60
C ASP A 68 -0.88 1.82 3.49
N VAL A 69 -1.30 1.81 4.77
CA VAL A 69 -0.96 2.87 5.74
C VAL A 69 0.54 3.00 5.94
N VAL A 70 1.26 1.89 6.02
CA VAL A 70 2.73 1.90 6.08
C VAL A 70 3.31 2.63 4.87
N ILE A 71 2.94 2.19 3.67
CA ILE A 71 3.49 2.72 2.42
C ILE A 71 3.16 4.21 2.29
N PHE A 72 1.95 4.63 2.65
CA PHE A 72 1.56 6.04 2.57
C PHE A 72 2.32 6.93 3.55
N ASN A 73 2.56 6.46 4.78
CA ASN A 73 3.43 7.17 5.72
C ASN A 73 4.87 7.28 5.17
N VAL A 74 5.40 6.24 4.54
CA VAL A 74 6.70 6.28 3.85
C VAL A 74 6.72 7.34 2.74
N CYS A 75 5.67 7.41 1.92
CA CYS A 75 5.57 8.36 0.80
C CYS A 75 5.58 9.81 1.29
N ILE A 76 4.84 10.14 2.35
CA ILE A 76 4.77 11.51 2.90
C ILE A 76 5.89 11.83 3.91
N GLY A 77 6.85 10.93 4.09
CA GLY A 77 8.04 11.18 4.92
C GLY A 77 7.81 11.08 6.43
N ARG A 78 6.81 10.31 6.85
CA ARG A 78 6.50 10.03 8.27
C ARG A 78 7.16 8.72 8.68
N ASP A 79 8.48 8.73 8.75
CA ASP A 79 9.31 7.55 9.01
C ASP A 79 8.98 6.88 10.36
N LYS A 80 8.75 7.68 11.42
CA LYS A 80 8.40 7.16 12.76
C LYS A 80 7.05 6.45 12.78
N GLU A 81 6.04 7.04 12.18
CA GLU A 81 4.70 6.47 12.05
C GLU A 81 4.75 5.22 11.16
N ALA A 82 5.47 5.28 10.03
CA ALA A 82 5.70 4.12 9.17
C ALA A 82 6.36 2.96 9.94
N SER A 83 7.39 3.25 10.73
CA SER A 83 8.05 2.26 11.60
C SER A 83 7.07 1.62 12.58
N GLN A 84 6.24 2.40 13.27
CA GLN A 84 5.23 1.86 14.20
C GLN A 84 4.26 0.92 13.50
N VAL A 85 3.75 1.29 12.33
CA VAL A 85 2.79 0.46 11.60
C VAL A 85 3.47 -0.77 10.98
N PHE A 86 4.74 -0.69 10.58
CA PHE A 86 5.52 -1.87 10.18
C PHE A 86 5.66 -2.90 11.30
N HIS A 87 5.89 -2.45 12.55
CA HIS A 87 5.91 -3.36 13.70
C HIS A 87 4.55 -4.04 13.91
N LEU A 88 3.45 -3.30 13.74
CA LEU A 88 2.11 -3.87 13.79
C LEU A 88 1.88 -4.87 12.64
N LEU A 89 2.31 -4.55 11.43
CA LEU A 89 2.23 -5.45 10.27
C LEU A 89 2.97 -6.76 10.55
N ALA A 90 4.21 -6.66 11.06
CA ALA A 90 5.04 -7.81 11.40
C ALA A 90 4.41 -8.69 12.50
N ALA A 91 3.85 -8.04 13.53
CA ALA A 91 3.24 -8.74 14.66
C ALA A 91 1.93 -9.46 14.32
N HIS A 92 1.15 -8.95 13.35
CA HIS A 92 -0.20 -9.43 13.06
C HIS A 92 -0.33 -10.21 11.75
N HIS A 93 0.50 -9.94 10.75
CA HIS A 93 0.35 -10.48 9.38
C HIS A 93 1.56 -11.28 8.89
N GLY A 94 2.63 -11.38 9.68
CA GLY A 94 3.78 -12.25 9.40
C GLY A 94 5.07 -11.49 9.10
N ASP A 95 6.15 -12.22 8.84
CA ASP A 95 7.46 -11.64 8.55
C ASP A 95 7.37 -10.67 7.37
N LEU A 96 7.93 -9.46 7.51
CA LEU A 96 8.01 -8.43 6.47
C LEU A 96 8.75 -8.90 5.20
N ARG A 97 9.47 -10.03 5.28
CA ARG A 97 10.21 -10.69 4.19
C ARG A 97 9.46 -11.88 3.59
N SER A 98 8.23 -12.14 4.03
CA SER A 98 7.42 -13.25 3.53
C SER A 98 6.86 -12.94 2.14
N GLU A 99 6.61 -14.00 1.35
CA GLU A 99 5.92 -13.84 0.06
C GLU A 99 4.50 -13.28 0.27
N ASP A 100 3.83 -13.59 1.38
CA ASP A 100 2.49 -13.06 1.69
C ASP A 100 2.48 -11.52 1.75
N ILE A 101 3.48 -10.90 2.39
CA ILE A 101 3.63 -9.43 2.43
C ILE A 101 3.95 -8.88 1.03
N PHE A 102 4.73 -9.61 0.24
CA PHE A 102 5.05 -9.20 -1.12
C PHE A 102 3.84 -9.28 -2.06
N ASP A 103 3.02 -10.32 -1.94
CA ASP A 103 1.77 -10.49 -2.69
C ASP A 103 0.76 -9.40 -2.35
N MET A 104 0.72 -8.95 -1.08
CA MET A 104 -0.03 -7.76 -0.70
C MET A 104 0.50 -6.51 -1.43
N GLY A 105 1.83 -6.31 -1.45
CA GLY A 105 2.46 -5.20 -2.18
C GLY A 105 2.17 -5.21 -3.69
N ASP A 106 2.17 -6.39 -4.31
CA ASP A 106 1.81 -6.56 -5.73
C ASP A 106 0.33 -6.26 -5.97
N SER A 107 -0.54 -6.63 -5.02
CA SER A 107 -1.97 -6.32 -5.06
C SER A 107 -2.23 -4.81 -5.00
N ILE A 108 -1.51 -4.06 -4.16
CA ILE A 108 -1.61 -2.59 -4.07
C ILE A 108 -1.23 -1.96 -5.41
N GLN A 109 -0.08 -2.32 -5.97
CA GLN A 109 0.37 -1.82 -7.26
C GLN A 109 -0.63 -2.15 -8.38
N TRP A 110 -1.22 -3.34 -8.39
CA TRP A 110 -2.25 -3.70 -9.37
C TRP A 110 -3.53 -2.87 -9.22
N LEU A 111 -4.00 -2.64 -7.98
CA LEU A 111 -5.17 -1.84 -7.68
C LEU A 111 -4.98 -0.38 -8.12
N LEU A 112 -3.84 0.21 -7.76
CA LEU A 112 -3.48 1.58 -8.16
C LEU A 112 -3.49 1.74 -9.69
N LYS A 113 -2.84 0.83 -10.44
CA LYS A 113 -2.89 0.85 -11.92
C LYS A 113 -4.31 0.89 -12.48
N THR A 114 -5.24 0.20 -11.81
CA THR A 114 -6.62 0.12 -12.27
C THR A 114 -7.47 1.33 -11.90
N PHE A 115 -7.05 2.13 -10.92
CA PHE A 115 -7.68 3.42 -10.59
C PHE A 115 -7.29 4.54 -11.57
N ASN A 116 -6.48 4.25 -12.60
CA ASN A 116 -5.97 5.22 -13.57
C ASN A 116 -5.18 6.36 -12.89
N VAL A 117 -4.26 6.02 -11.98
CA VAL A 117 -3.43 7.05 -11.34
C VAL A 117 -2.70 7.83 -12.43
N PRO A 118 -2.81 9.16 -12.47
CA PRO A 118 -2.01 9.95 -13.37
C PRO A 118 -0.56 9.94 -12.85
N PHE A 119 0.39 9.53 -13.68
CA PHE A 119 1.81 9.37 -13.32
C PHE A 119 2.42 10.69 -12.81
N PHE A 120 2.35 10.97 -11.51
CA PHE A 120 2.78 12.26 -10.97
C PHE A 120 3.91 12.24 -9.95
N ASN A 121 4.38 11.08 -9.47
CA ASN A 121 5.55 10.96 -8.57
C ASN A 121 5.57 12.09 -7.52
N THR A 122 4.38 12.41 -6.98
CA THR A 122 4.12 13.63 -6.21
C THR A 122 4.95 13.60 -4.92
N TYR A 123 5.13 12.39 -4.40
CA TYR A 123 5.71 12.12 -3.10
C TYR A 123 7.18 11.70 -3.16
N GLY A 124 7.78 11.67 -4.35
CA GLY A 124 9.16 11.22 -4.53
C GLY A 124 10.19 12.02 -3.71
N SER A 125 9.96 13.33 -3.50
CA SER A 125 10.83 14.18 -2.68
C SER A 125 10.63 14.05 -1.17
N SER A 126 9.46 13.58 -0.73
CA SER A 126 9.13 13.37 0.68
C SER A 126 9.37 11.93 1.13
N PHE A 127 9.60 11.00 0.19
CA PHE A 127 9.81 9.60 0.48
C PHE A 127 10.89 9.37 1.55
N GLN A 128 10.51 8.74 2.66
CA GLN A 128 11.43 8.32 3.72
C GLN A 128 11.09 6.92 4.19
N PHE A 129 11.93 5.96 3.83
CA PHE A 129 11.80 4.58 4.30
C PHE A 129 12.41 4.46 5.70
N PRO A 130 11.67 3.97 6.70
CA PRO A 130 12.17 3.85 8.07
C PRO A 130 13.34 2.88 8.16
N VAL A 131 14.26 3.20 9.07
CA VAL A 131 15.42 2.38 9.40
C VAL A 131 15.45 2.18 10.90
N ASP A 132 15.26 0.93 11.34
CA ASP A 132 15.27 0.56 12.76
C ASP A 132 15.71 -0.90 12.97
N GLU A 133 15.54 -1.41 14.19
CA GLU A 133 15.95 -2.76 14.59
C GLU A 133 15.20 -3.88 13.86
N VAL A 134 13.97 -3.62 13.40
CA VAL A 134 13.13 -4.58 12.65
C VAL A 134 13.26 -4.35 11.15
N ILE A 135 13.36 -3.08 10.77
CA ILE A 135 13.41 -2.55 9.41
C ILE A 135 14.85 -2.17 9.11
N MET A 136 15.68 -3.18 8.85
CA MET A 136 17.06 -2.94 8.42
C MET A 136 17.11 -2.82 6.89
N PRO A 137 17.44 -1.64 6.34
CA PRO A 137 17.72 -1.54 4.92
C PRO A 137 18.90 -2.47 4.60
N PRO A 138 18.88 -3.19 3.48
CA PRO A 138 20.00 -4.06 3.11
C PRO A 138 21.29 -3.24 3.04
N LYS A 139 22.44 -3.79 3.47
CA LYS A 139 23.74 -3.11 3.30
C LYS A 139 24.05 -2.72 1.85
N CYS A 140 23.41 -3.37 0.88
CA CYS A 140 23.55 -3.08 -0.55
C CYS A 140 22.72 -1.89 -1.05
N PHE A 141 22.07 -1.13 -0.15
CA PHE A 141 21.24 0.04 -0.45
C PHE A 141 21.97 1.14 -1.24
N TYR A 142 23.31 1.19 -1.15
CA TYR A 142 24.14 2.22 -1.77
C TYR A 142 24.97 1.71 -2.97
N ASP A 143 24.98 0.40 -3.26
CA ASP A 143 25.98 -0.24 -4.13
C ASP A 143 25.41 -0.98 -5.36
N HIS A 144 24.10 -0.92 -5.62
CA HIS A 144 23.51 -1.60 -6.79
C HIS A 144 22.94 -0.65 -7.84
N ASP A 145 23.54 -0.74 -9.02
CA ASP A 145 23.09 -0.08 -10.24
C ASP A 145 21.84 -0.78 -10.82
N TYR A 146 20.98 0.01 -11.46
CA TYR A 146 19.58 -0.23 -11.81
C TYR A 146 19.27 -1.43 -12.73
N THR A 147 20.26 -2.23 -13.13
CA THR A 147 20.19 -2.99 -14.39
C THR A 147 20.11 -4.51 -14.30
N VAL A 148 20.00 -5.12 -13.12
CA VAL A 148 20.06 -6.59 -13.07
C VAL A 148 18.94 -7.21 -12.24
N GLY A 149 17.98 -7.79 -12.96
CA GLY A 149 17.17 -8.88 -12.43
C GLY A 149 18.10 -10.04 -12.11
N VAL A 150 18.48 -10.17 -10.85
CA VAL A 150 19.22 -11.34 -10.34
C VAL A 150 18.33 -12.00 -9.31
N GLU A 151 17.87 -13.21 -9.64
CA GLU A 151 17.38 -14.18 -8.67
C GLU A 151 18.35 -14.23 -7.49
N GLY A 152 17.88 -13.84 -6.30
CA GLY A 152 18.68 -13.79 -5.07
C GLY A 152 18.84 -12.40 -4.44
N SER A 153 18.20 -11.35 -4.96
CA SER A 153 18.18 -10.02 -4.33
C SER A 153 17.60 -10.09 -2.91
N CYS A 154 18.25 -9.38 -1.98
CA CYS A 154 17.93 -9.39 -0.54
C CYS A 154 16.43 -9.15 -0.31
N LYS A 155 15.71 -10.04 0.37
CA LYS A 155 14.24 -9.89 0.58
C LYS A 155 13.82 -8.55 1.21
N ASN A 156 14.69 -7.91 2.01
CA ASN A 156 14.47 -6.55 2.52
C ASN A 156 14.40 -5.49 1.40
N TYR A 157 15.08 -5.73 0.28
CA TYR A 157 15.05 -4.88 -0.91
C TYR A 157 13.65 -4.88 -1.53
N LYS A 158 12.96 -6.02 -1.58
CA LYS A 158 11.65 -6.13 -2.25
C LYS A 158 10.59 -5.24 -1.60
N LEU A 159 10.53 -5.21 -0.26
CA LEU A 159 9.60 -4.33 0.46
C LEU A 159 9.90 -2.84 0.23
N TYR A 160 11.18 -2.47 0.24
CA TYR A 160 11.60 -1.12 -0.12
C TYR A 160 11.15 -0.73 -1.54
N TRP A 161 11.35 -1.63 -2.53
CA TRP A 161 10.90 -1.37 -3.90
C TRP A 161 9.40 -1.30 -4.05
N ILE A 162 8.65 -2.10 -3.30
CA ILE A 162 7.20 -1.98 -3.25
C ILE A 162 6.83 -0.54 -2.81
N CYS A 163 7.43 -0.04 -1.72
CA CYS A 163 7.20 1.32 -1.27
C CYS A 163 7.61 2.37 -2.32
N CYS A 164 8.80 2.23 -2.94
CA CYS A 164 9.26 3.15 -3.98
C CYS A 164 8.36 3.15 -5.21
N ASN A 165 7.93 1.98 -5.68
CA ASN A 165 7.07 1.85 -6.84
C ASN A 165 5.70 2.46 -6.57
N VAL A 166 5.10 2.19 -5.41
CA VAL A 166 3.83 2.81 -5.03
C VAL A 166 3.98 4.33 -4.91
N CYS A 167 5.06 4.82 -4.29
CA CYS A 167 5.35 6.24 -4.22
C CYS A 167 5.53 6.89 -5.60
N TYR A 168 6.14 6.18 -6.55
CA TYR A 168 6.32 6.68 -7.91
C TYR A 168 5.00 6.71 -8.70
N MET A 169 4.10 5.78 -8.39
CA MET A 169 2.78 5.71 -9.00
C MET A 169 1.84 6.82 -8.53
N LEU A 170 2.06 7.41 -7.35
CA LEU A 170 1.24 8.44 -6.69
C LEU A 170 1.90 9.83 -6.81
#